data_AF-A0A7S0PVH1-F1
#
_entry.id   AF-A0A7S0PVH1-F1
#
_cell.length_a   1.000
_cell.length_b   1.000
_cell.length_c   1.000
_cell.angle_alpha   90.00
_cell.angle_beta   90.00
_cell.angle_gamma   90.00
#
_symmetry.space_group_name_H-M   'P 1'
#
loop_
_entity.id
_entity.type
_entity.pdbx_description
1 polymer ?
#
loop_
_entity_poly.entity_id
_entity_poly.type
_entity_poly.pdbx_seq_one_letter_code
_entity_poly.pdbx_strand_id
1 'polypeptide(L)'
;QDPQKPPTLFDSSEVRSKWLHPAFSAWLDEGAGGTEVVREEAHEVYSFPLLCEGACEMLRQEVDNFHATGLQARRPNSMNNYGLILNDIGLRASLSELQRHVAPLARLLFTAEGASLDDHHSFVVSYREGEDLGLDMHTDDSDVTLNVCLGDVFEGAGLTFCGDVGSPRHRFATHQYQHELGR
;
A
#
# COMPACT_ATOMS: atom_id res chain seq x y z
N GLN A 1 -30.17 -1.88 -10.00
CA GLN A 1 -29.10 -2.10 -11.00
C GLN A 1 -28.05 -2.90 -10.29
N ASP A 2 -27.72 -4.06 -10.81
CA ASP A 2 -26.67 -4.92 -10.27
C ASP A 2 -25.33 -4.18 -10.46
N PRO A 3 -24.55 -3.86 -9.40
CA PRO A 3 -23.24 -3.27 -9.59
C PRO A 3 -22.37 -4.35 -10.24
N GLN A 4 -22.28 -4.29 -11.57
CA GLN A 4 -21.28 -5.04 -12.31
C GLN A 4 -19.92 -4.66 -11.73
N LYS A 5 -19.39 -5.54 -10.87
CA LYS A 5 -18.00 -5.55 -10.43
C LYS A 5 -17.13 -5.30 -11.65
N PRO A 6 -16.06 -4.49 -11.59
CA PRO A 6 -15.04 -4.59 -12.61
C PRO A 6 -14.42 -5.99 -12.45
N PRO A 7 -14.66 -6.94 -13.38
CA PRO A 7 -14.15 -8.32 -13.25
C PRO A 7 -12.62 -8.36 -13.19
N THR A 8 -11.96 -7.26 -13.56
CA THR A 8 -10.51 -7.09 -13.65
C THR A 8 -9.81 -6.94 -12.30
N LEU A 9 -10.49 -6.52 -11.23
CA LEU A 9 -9.82 -6.36 -9.93
C LEU A 9 -9.44 -7.72 -9.30
N PHE A 10 -10.28 -8.72 -9.51
CA PHE A 10 -10.05 -10.08 -9.03
C PHE A 10 -9.26 -10.96 -10.00
N ASP A 11 -8.96 -10.44 -11.20
CA ASP A 11 -8.10 -11.10 -12.17
C ASP A 11 -6.65 -10.66 -11.96
N SER A 12 -5.86 -11.54 -11.36
CA SER A 12 -4.45 -11.25 -11.09
C SER A 12 -3.65 -10.98 -12.37
N SER A 13 -4.08 -11.49 -13.53
CA SER A 13 -3.38 -11.26 -14.79
C SER A 13 -3.48 -9.81 -15.28
N GLU A 14 -4.47 -9.05 -14.80
CA GLU A 14 -4.68 -7.65 -15.16
C GLU A 14 -3.86 -6.67 -14.32
N VAL A 15 -3.15 -7.13 -13.28
CA VAL A 15 -2.38 -6.22 -12.39
C VAL A 15 -1.32 -5.47 -13.19
N ARG A 16 -0.56 -6.17 -14.05
CA ARG A 16 0.48 -5.55 -14.87
C ARG A 16 -0.07 -4.45 -15.80
N SER A 17 -1.21 -4.70 -16.44
CA SER A 17 -1.78 -3.84 -17.49
C SER A 17 -2.70 -2.75 -16.96
N LYS A 18 -3.36 -2.96 -15.80
CA LYS A 18 -4.41 -2.09 -15.28
C LYS A 18 -4.04 -1.40 -13.98
N TRP A 19 -3.15 -1.99 -13.17
CA TRP A 19 -2.88 -1.46 -11.84
C TRP A 19 -1.68 -0.53 -11.82
N LEU A 20 -0.60 -0.94 -12.48
CA LEU A 20 0.69 -0.28 -12.33
C LEU A 20 0.71 1.12 -12.95
N HIS A 21 1.35 2.04 -12.24
CA HIS A 21 1.66 3.36 -12.77
C HIS A 21 2.57 3.23 -14.01
N PRO A 22 2.34 4.02 -15.08
CA PRO A 22 3.12 3.89 -16.32
C PRO A 22 4.64 3.96 -16.13
N ALA A 23 5.12 4.84 -15.24
CA ALA A 23 6.54 4.97 -14.94
C ALA A 23 7.14 3.71 -14.30
N PHE A 24 6.39 3.04 -13.40
CA PHE A 24 6.85 1.80 -12.76
C PHE A 24 6.76 0.61 -13.72
N SER A 25 5.72 0.56 -14.57
CA SER A 25 5.68 -0.44 -15.64
C SER A 25 6.87 -0.28 -16.61
N ALA A 26 7.19 0.94 -17.02
CA ALA A 26 8.33 1.20 -17.89
C ALA A 26 9.65 0.78 -17.23
N TRP A 27 9.84 1.08 -15.94
CA TRP A 27 11.01 0.64 -15.18
C TRP A 27 11.12 -0.90 -15.11
N LEU A 28 10.00 -1.62 -14.97
CA LEU A 28 9.99 -3.08 -15.05
C LEU A 28 10.35 -3.58 -16.44
N ASP A 29 9.85 -2.93 -17.50
CA ASP A 29 10.15 -3.26 -18.90
C ASP A 29 11.63 -3.04 -19.25
N GLU A 30 12.27 -2.05 -18.62
CA GLU A 30 13.71 -1.76 -18.72
C GLU A 30 14.60 -2.71 -17.90
N GLY A 31 13.99 -3.71 -17.23
CA GLY A 31 14.70 -4.78 -16.54
C GLY A 31 14.89 -4.60 -15.05
N ALA A 32 14.29 -3.55 -14.45
CA ALA A 32 14.25 -3.38 -12.99
C ALA A 32 15.64 -3.38 -12.31
N GLY A 33 16.64 -2.77 -12.95
CA GLY A 33 18.05 -2.87 -12.54
C GLY A 33 18.61 -1.68 -11.76
N GLY A 34 17.85 -0.60 -11.60
CA GLY A 34 18.29 0.63 -10.93
C GLY A 34 17.19 1.27 -10.10
N THR A 35 17.49 2.39 -9.44
CA THR A 35 16.58 3.06 -8.49
C THR A 35 15.97 4.36 -9.04
N GLU A 36 16.02 4.58 -10.36
CA GLU A 36 15.60 5.84 -11.00
C GLU A 36 14.11 6.18 -10.81
N VAL A 37 13.28 5.17 -10.53
CA VAL A 37 11.84 5.33 -10.27
C VAL A 37 11.55 5.74 -8.81
N VAL A 38 12.57 5.74 -7.96
CA VAL A 38 12.49 5.90 -6.50
C VAL A 38 13.01 7.26 -6.07
N ARG A 39 12.37 7.81 -5.03
CA ARG A 39 12.91 8.90 -4.21
C ARG A 39 13.21 8.36 -2.82
N GLU A 40 14.41 8.66 -2.30
CA GLU A 40 14.72 8.43 -0.90
C GLU A 40 14.17 9.59 -0.08
N GLU A 41 13.27 9.29 0.85
CA GLU A 41 12.59 10.28 1.69
C GLU A 41 13.28 10.39 3.06
N ALA A 42 13.78 9.26 3.58
CA ALA A 42 14.63 9.15 4.76
C ALA A 42 15.47 7.86 4.69
N HIS A 43 16.34 7.64 5.67
CA HIS A 43 17.11 6.40 5.77
C HIS A 43 16.17 5.18 5.73
N GLU A 44 16.36 4.30 4.75
CA GLU A 44 15.54 3.10 4.53
C GLU A 44 14.03 3.38 4.32
N VAL A 45 13.68 4.61 3.94
CA VAL A 45 12.31 5.03 3.58
C VAL A 45 12.31 5.59 2.17
N TYR A 46 11.54 4.95 1.29
CA TYR A 46 11.53 5.22 -0.14
C TYR A 46 10.12 5.44 -0.66
N SER A 47 9.94 6.35 -1.62
CA SER A 47 8.67 6.55 -2.32
C SER A 47 8.83 6.35 -3.83
N PHE A 48 7.84 5.76 -4.49
CA PHE A 48 7.84 5.52 -5.94
C PHE A 48 6.40 5.41 -6.45
N PRO A 49 6.10 5.85 -7.68
CA PRO A 49 4.74 5.80 -8.18
C PRO A 49 4.38 4.34 -8.51
N LEU A 50 3.47 3.72 -7.78
CA LEU A 50 3.17 2.29 -7.91
C LEU A 50 1.86 2.03 -8.65
N LEU A 51 0.77 2.63 -8.19
CA LEU A 51 -0.58 2.43 -8.74
C LEU A 51 -0.97 3.59 -9.63
N CYS A 52 -1.70 3.31 -10.72
CA CYS A 52 -2.35 4.36 -11.48
C CYS A 52 -3.63 4.83 -10.77
N GLU A 53 -4.11 6.02 -11.13
CA GLU A 53 -5.33 6.61 -10.56
C GLU A 53 -6.55 5.69 -10.70
N GLY A 54 -6.73 5.07 -11.87
CA GLY A 54 -7.83 4.14 -12.11
C GLY A 54 -7.78 2.90 -11.21
N ALA A 55 -6.58 2.42 -10.85
CA ALA A 55 -6.42 1.32 -9.91
C ALA A 55 -6.80 1.73 -8.48
N CYS A 56 -6.40 2.95 -8.08
CA CYS A 56 -6.77 3.51 -6.80
C CYS A 56 -8.29 3.69 -6.68
N GLU A 57 -8.94 4.18 -7.74
CA GLU A 57 -10.40 4.28 -7.82
C GLU A 57 -11.09 2.92 -7.73
N MET A 58 -10.63 1.93 -8.51
CA MET A 58 -11.20 0.57 -8.47
C MET A 58 -11.10 -0.06 -7.07
N LEU A 59 -9.96 0.09 -6.38
CA LEU A 59 -9.77 -0.42 -5.02
C LEU A 59 -10.68 0.28 -4.01
N ARG A 60 -10.79 1.62 -4.07
CA ARG A 60 -11.71 2.39 -3.21
C ARG A 60 -13.16 1.96 -3.43
N GLN A 61 -13.58 1.86 -4.70
CA GLN A 61 -14.95 1.47 -5.03
C GLN A 61 -15.27 0.07 -4.52
N GLU A 62 -14.31 -0.87 -4.57
CA GLU A 62 -14.55 -2.21 -4.04
C GLU A 62 -14.66 -2.24 -2.51
N VAL A 63 -13.88 -1.42 -1.80
CA VAL A 63 -14.04 -1.25 -0.34
C VAL A 63 -15.44 -0.72 -0.02
N ASP A 64 -15.91 0.30 -0.74
CA ASP A 64 -17.27 0.84 -0.55
C ASP A 64 -18.36 -0.19 -0.93
N ASN A 65 -18.17 -0.95 -2.01
CA ASN A 65 -19.07 -2.03 -2.42
C ASN A 65 -19.17 -3.10 -1.33
N PHE A 66 -18.04 -3.51 -0.76
CA PHE A 66 -18.02 -4.49 0.31
C PHE A 66 -18.79 -3.98 1.54
N HIS A 67 -18.54 -2.74 1.97
CA HIS A 67 -19.28 -2.14 3.08
C HIS A 67 -20.79 -2.06 2.81
N ALA A 68 -21.20 -1.77 1.57
CA ALA A 68 -22.60 -1.72 1.18
C ALA A 68 -23.32 -3.07 1.28
N THR A 69 -22.59 -4.20 1.31
CA THR A 69 -23.18 -5.53 1.52
C THR A 69 -23.70 -5.75 2.95
N GLY A 70 -23.17 -4.99 3.93
CA GLY A 70 -23.45 -5.19 5.36
C GLY A 70 -22.81 -6.45 5.95
N LEU A 71 -21.95 -7.15 5.20
CA LEU A 71 -21.18 -8.28 5.72
C LEU A 71 -20.17 -7.80 6.78
N GLN A 72 -19.88 -8.67 7.75
CA GLN A 72 -18.91 -8.35 8.79
C GLN A 72 -17.49 -8.35 8.21
N ALA A 73 -16.81 -7.20 8.29
CA ALA A 73 -15.39 -7.09 8.04
C ALA A 73 -14.61 -7.40 9.32
N ARG A 74 -13.51 -8.16 9.20
CA ARG A 74 -12.50 -8.22 10.26
C ARG A 74 -11.74 -6.91 10.28
N ARG A 75 -11.32 -6.49 11.47
CA ARG A 75 -10.46 -5.31 11.62
C ARG A 75 -9.16 -5.48 10.83
N PRO A 76 -8.68 -4.42 10.15
CA PRO A 76 -7.46 -4.48 9.35
C PRO A 76 -6.21 -4.79 10.18
N ASN A 77 -6.12 -4.22 11.38
CA ASN A 77 -5.06 -4.47 12.36
C ASN A 77 -5.57 -4.22 13.80
N SER A 78 -4.69 -4.33 14.80
CA SER A 78 -5.04 -4.16 16.21
C SER A 78 -5.35 -2.71 16.63
N MET A 79 -4.97 -1.73 15.81
CA MET A 79 -5.01 -0.30 16.10
C MET A 79 -6.04 0.47 15.27
N ASN A 80 -6.57 -0.12 14.20
CA ASN A 80 -7.59 0.47 13.34
C ASN A 80 -8.92 -0.28 13.46
N ASN A 81 -9.98 0.48 13.73
CA ASN A 81 -11.34 0.00 13.85
C ASN A 81 -12.02 -0.06 12.47
N TYR A 82 -11.58 0.77 11.52
CA TYR A 82 -12.20 0.97 10.21
C TYR A 82 -11.24 0.63 9.08
N GLY A 83 -11.75 -0.10 8.09
CA GLY A 83 -10.98 -0.60 6.96
C GLY A 83 -11.38 -2.01 6.59
N LEU A 84 -10.57 -2.63 5.73
CA LEU A 84 -10.88 -3.93 5.15
C LEU A 84 -9.61 -4.72 4.85
N ILE A 85 -9.56 -5.97 5.31
CA ILE A 85 -8.53 -6.92 4.89
C ILE A 85 -8.84 -7.35 3.46
N LEU A 86 -8.03 -6.91 2.50
CA LEU A 86 -8.25 -7.17 1.08
C LEU A 86 -8.07 -8.67 0.74
N ASN A 87 -7.19 -9.37 1.48
CA ASN A 87 -7.03 -10.82 1.33
C ASN A 87 -8.35 -11.58 1.58
N ASP A 88 -9.17 -11.13 2.53
CA ASP A 88 -10.39 -11.81 2.95
C ASP A 88 -11.53 -11.66 1.94
N ILE A 89 -11.49 -10.61 1.12
CA ILE A 89 -12.53 -10.34 0.13
C ILE A 89 -12.17 -10.86 -1.26
N GLY A 90 -11.10 -11.65 -1.37
CA GLY A 90 -10.71 -12.35 -2.59
C GLY A 90 -9.61 -11.67 -3.41
N LEU A 91 -8.99 -10.59 -2.91
CA LEU A 91 -7.93 -9.88 -3.64
C LEU A 91 -6.52 -10.44 -3.42
N ARG A 92 -6.38 -11.53 -2.65
CA ARG A 92 -5.07 -12.14 -2.35
C ARG A 92 -4.28 -12.40 -3.64
N ALA A 93 -4.89 -13.01 -4.66
CA ALA A 93 -4.17 -13.36 -5.89
C ALA A 93 -3.63 -12.13 -6.65
N SER A 94 -4.44 -11.08 -6.81
CA SER A 94 -4.01 -9.83 -7.45
C SER A 94 -2.92 -9.13 -6.63
N LEU A 95 -3.03 -9.13 -5.30
CA LEU A 95 -2.01 -8.53 -4.43
C LEU A 95 -0.72 -9.35 -4.39
N SER A 96 -0.78 -10.68 -4.52
CA SER A 96 0.41 -11.52 -4.72
C SER A 96 1.07 -11.26 -6.08
N GLU A 97 0.33 -10.90 -7.13
CA GLU A 97 0.91 -10.42 -8.39
C GLU A 97 1.58 -9.05 -8.22
N LEU A 98 0.92 -8.12 -7.51
CA LEU A 98 1.50 -6.81 -7.20
C LEU A 98 2.81 -6.95 -6.42
N GLN A 99 2.84 -7.81 -5.39
CA GLN A 99 4.06 -8.13 -4.63
C GLN A 99 5.18 -8.64 -5.55
N ARG A 100 4.88 -9.51 -6.52
CA ARG A 100 5.87 -10.01 -7.49
C ARG A 100 6.45 -8.91 -8.37
N HIS A 101 5.66 -7.88 -8.70
CA HIS A 101 6.16 -6.71 -9.43
C HIS A 101 6.99 -5.76 -8.55
N VAL A 102 6.72 -5.70 -7.24
CA VAL A 102 7.49 -4.88 -6.28
C VAL A 102 8.79 -5.57 -5.83
N ALA A 103 8.83 -6.90 -5.80
CA ALA A 103 9.96 -7.67 -5.29
C ALA A 103 11.34 -7.31 -5.88
N PRO A 104 11.51 -7.02 -7.19
CA PRO A 104 12.79 -6.56 -7.72
C PRO A 104 13.28 -5.27 -7.07
N LEU A 105 12.35 -4.35 -6.78
CA LEU A 105 12.68 -3.08 -6.16
C LEU A 105 13.06 -3.27 -4.69
N ALA A 106 12.29 -4.09 -3.95
CA ALA A 106 12.60 -4.42 -2.57
C ALA A 106 14.01 -5.02 -2.44
N ARG A 107 14.39 -5.94 -3.35
CA ARG A 107 15.73 -6.54 -3.36
C ARG A 107 16.86 -5.54 -3.63
N LEU A 108 16.60 -4.52 -4.45
CA LEU A 108 17.58 -3.46 -4.73
C LEU A 108 17.78 -2.52 -3.54
N LEU A 109 16.69 -2.20 -2.83
CA LEU A 109 16.70 -1.24 -1.73
C LEU A 109 17.11 -1.90 -0.39
N PHE A 110 16.70 -3.14 -0.15
CA PHE A 110 16.89 -3.86 1.10
C PHE A 110 17.58 -5.20 0.86
N THR A 111 18.88 -5.26 1.16
CA THR A 111 19.71 -6.43 0.81
C THR A 111 19.34 -7.72 1.54
N ALA A 112 18.85 -7.63 2.78
CA ALA A 112 18.43 -8.80 3.57
C ALA A 112 16.90 -8.95 3.56
N GLU A 113 16.19 -7.91 4.00
CA GLU A 113 14.74 -7.87 4.22
C GLU A 113 13.97 -7.96 2.90
N GLY A 114 14.51 -7.37 1.82
CA GLY A 114 13.92 -7.41 0.48
C GLY A 114 14.38 -8.57 -0.39
N ALA A 115 15.24 -9.46 0.12
CA ALA A 115 15.83 -10.54 -0.67
C ALA A 115 14.75 -11.50 -1.23
N SER A 116 13.73 -11.78 -0.42
CA SER A 116 12.58 -12.62 -0.76
C SER A 116 11.33 -12.11 -0.07
N LEU A 117 10.29 -11.78 -0.83
CA LEU A 117 8.96 -11.50 -0.32
C LEU A 117 8.09 -12.73 -0.60
N ASP A 118 7.64 -13.44 0.44
CA ASP A 118 6.99 -14.75 0.33
C ASP A 118 5.56 -14.79 0.88
N ASP A 119 5.16 -13.82 1.71
CA ASP A 119 3.78 -13.65 2.15
C ASP A 119 3.40 -12.16 2.27
N HIS A 120 2.09 -11.89 2.39
CA HIS A 120 1.59 -10.53 2.60
C HIS A 120 0.27 -10.54 3.40
N HIS A 121 0.16 -9.59 4.32
CA HIS A 121 -1.09 -9.18 4.94
C HIS A 121 -1.47 -7.80 4.42
N SER A 122 -2.48 -7.76 3.55
CA SER A 122 -2.85 -6.55 2.81
C SER A 122 -4.24 -6.07 3.22
N PHE A 123 -4.29 -4.82 3.64
CA PHE A 123 -5.51 -4.19 4.11
C PHE A 123 -5.55 -2.72 3.72
N VAL A 124 -6.76 -2.17 3.69
CA VAL A 124 -7.00 -0.73 3.57
C VAL A 124 -7.43 -0.22 4.93
N VAL A 125 -6.94 0.96 5.31
CA VAL A 125 -7.42 1.73 6.45
C VAL A 125 -8.26 2.89 5.92
N SER A 126 -9.36 3.20 6.60
CA SER A 126 -10.19 4.37 6.30
C SER A 126 -10.12 5.35 7.45
N TYR A 127 -9.80 6.61 7.12
CA TYR A 127 -9.83 7.73 8.06
C TYR A 127 -10.96 8.66 7.66
N ARG A 128 -11.90 8.92 8.57
CA ARG A 128 -13.04 9.82 8.37
C ARG A 128 -13.31 10.59 9.65
N GLU A 129 -13.91 11.77 9.52
CA GLU A 129 -14.33 12.54 10.69
C GLU A 129 -15.33 11.74 11.54
N GLY A 130 -15.06 11.60 12.83
CA GLY A 130 -15.87 10.80 13.75
C GLY A 130 -15.51 9.31 13.81
N GLU A 131 -14.53 8.86 13.04
CA GLU A 131 -13.92 7.52 13.14
C GLU A 131 -12.54 7.59 13.82
N ASP A 132 -11.60 6.72 13.44
CA ASP A 132 -10.21 6.84 13.85
C ASP A 132 -9.57 8.04 13.13
N LEU A 133 -8.89 8.93 13.87
CA LEU A 133 -8.25 10.14 13.30
C LEU A 133 -6.72 10.08 13.30
N GLY A 134 -6.15 8.99 13.81
CA GLY A 134 -4.72 8.82 13.91
C GLY A 134 -4.35 7.42 14.37
N LEU A 135 -3.07 7.13 14.24
CA LEU A 135 -2.49 5.85 14.60
C LEU A 135 -1.31 6.13 15.51
N ASP A 136 -1.29 5.49 16.69
CA ASP A 136 -0.16 5.64 17.61
C ASP A 136 1.13 5.08 16.97
N MET A 137 2.29 5.54 17.45
CA MET A 137 3.58 5.04 16.99
C MET A 137 3.71 3.53 17.27
N HIS A 138 4.00 2.76 16.24
CA HIS A 138 4.19 1.31 16.29
C HIS A 138 5.21 0.87 15.24
N THR A 139 5.53 -0.42 15.26
CA THR A 139 6.30 -1.10 14.22
C THR A 139 5.38 -2.14 13.60
N ASP A 140 5.44 -2.27 12.28
CA ASP A 140 4.69 -3.30 11.57
C ASP A 140 5.34 -4.68 11.80
N ASP A 141 4.51 -5.72 11.76
CA ASP A 141 4.96 -7.12 11.78
C ASP A 141 5.26 -7.59 10.35
N SER A 142 6.30 -7.02 9.75
CA SER A 142 6.75 -7.27 8.39
C SER A 142 8.25 -6.98 8.25
N ASP A 143 8.92 -7.66 7.29
CA ASP A 143 10.30 -7.31 6.92
C ASP A 143 10.36 -5.99 6.12
N VAL A 144 9.35 -5.78 5.25
CA VAL A 144 9.17 -4.56 4.45
C VAL A 144 7.68 -4.22 4.41
N THR A 145 7.32 -2.98 4.75
CA THR A 145 5.95 -2.46 4.57
C THR A 145 5.85 -1.65 3.29
N LEU A 146 4.82 -1.94 2.50
CA LEU A 146 4.38 -1.10 1.38
C LEU A 146 3.10 -0.35 1.80
N ASN A 147 3.20 0.97 1.85
CA ASN A 147 2.05 1.87 2.08
C ASN A 147 1.74 2.60 0.77
N VAL A 148 0.47 2.61 0.35
CA VAL A 148 0.05 3.27 -0.88
C VAL A 148 -1.14 4.15 -0.59
N CYS A 149 -1.04 5.44 -0.92
CA CYS A 149 -2.18 6.33 -0.79
C CYS A 149 -3.24 6.00 -1.85
N LEU A 150 -4.46 5.66 -1.43
CA LEU A 150 -5.59 5.45 -2.35
C LEU A 150 -6.50 6.68 -2.47
N GLY A 151 -6.35 7.65 -1.55
CA GLY A 151 -7.18 8.85 -1.47
C GLY A 151 -6.77 9.91 -2.48
N ASP A 152 -7.75 10.49 -3.17
CA ASP A 152 -7.54 11.51 -4.20
C ASP A 152 -7.39 12.91 -3.58
N VAL A 153 -8.49 13.47 -3.04
CA VAL A 153 -8.49 14.77 -2.38
C VAL A 153 -8.97 14.64 -0.94
N PHE A 154 -8.10 14.95 0.02
CA PHE A 154 -8.42 14.99 1.43
C PHE A 154 -7.51 15.97 2.17
N GLU A 155 -7.99 16.46 3.32
CA GLU A 155 -7.14 17.13 4.31
C GLU A 155 -6.84 16.11 5.41
N GLY A 156 -5.57 15.83 5.65
CA GLY A 156 -5.15 14.81 6.62
C GLY A 156 -3.70 14.99 7.05
N ALA A 157 -3.31 14.30 8.11
CA ALA A 157 -1.91 14.24 8.53
C ALA A 157 -1.10 13.39 7.54
N GLY A 158 0.18 13.72 7.37
CA GLY A 158 1.13 12.88 6.64
C GLY A 158 1.62 11.69 7.47
N LEU A 159 2.26 10.74 6.80
CA LEU A 159 2.90 9.59 7.43
C LEU A 159 4.17 10.03 8.15
N THR A 160 4.23 9.83 9.47
CA THR A 160 5.36 10.26 10.30
C THR A 160 6.26 9.07 10.64
N PHE A 161 7.53 9.18 10.30
CA PHE A 161 8.56 8.23 10.66
C PHE A 161 9.34 8.76 11.87
N CYS A 162 9.61 7.86 12.82
CA CYS A 162 10.43 8.13 14.00
C CYS A 162 11.78 7.40 13.86
N GLY A 163 12.73 7.73 14.73
CA GLY A 163 14.06 7.14 14.67
C GLY A 163 14.09 5.62 14.84
N ASP A 164 15.23 5.02 14.52
CA ASP A 164 15.36 3.55 14.48
C ASP A 164 15.16 2.91 15.85
N VAL A 165 14.56 1.72 15.85
CA VAL A 165 14.37 0.89 17.04
C VAL A 165 15.72 0.62 17.69
N GLY A 166 15.82 0.88 19.00
CA GLY A 166 17.06 0.73 19.76
C GLY A 166 17.99 1.93 19.72
N SER A 167 17.73 2.94 18.87
CA SER A 167 18.46 4.21 18.93
C SER A 167 17.98 5.07 20.11
N PRO A 168 18.83 5.97 20.67
CA PRO A 168 18.39 6.97 21.64
C PRO A 168 17.30 7.91 21.10
N ARG A 169 17.14 7.95 19.77
CA ARG A 169 16.17 8.80 19.07
C ARG A 169 14.96 8.03 18.53
N HIS A 170 14.74 6.79 18.96
CA HIS A 170 13.67 5.91 18.47
C HIS A 170 12.26 6.57 18.42
N ARG A 171 11.94 7.45 19.37
CA ARG A 171 10.63 8.12 19.45
C ARG A 171 10.61 9.57 18.98
N PHE A 172 11.70 10.03 18.39
CA PHE A 172 11.79 11.39 17.86
C PHE A 172 11.37 11.36 16.40
N ALA A 173 10.41 12.21 16.04
CA ALA A 173 10.01 12.40 14.66
C ALA A 173 11.23 12.82 13.83
N THR A 174 11.51 12.07 12.77
CA THR A 174 12.66 12.26 11.89
C THR A 174 12.24 12.69 10.50
N HIS A 175 11.09 12.24 10.01
CA HIS A 175 10.57 12.57 8.70
C HIS A 175 9.04 12.53 8.68
N GLN A 176 8.42 13.42 7.89
CA GLN A 176 6.99 13.38 7.60
C GLN A 176 6.79 13.35 6.08
N TYR A 177 6.21 12.27 5.60
CA TYR A 177 5.88 12.07 4.20
C TYR A 177 4.46 12.55 3.91
N GLN A 178 4.31 13.35 2.85
CA GLN A 178 2.99 13.81 2.38
C GLN A 178 2.44 12.81 1.38
N HIS A 179 1.20 12.38 1.60
CA HIS A 179 0.56 11.38 0.76
C HIS A 179 0.37 11.88 -0.68
N GLU A 180 0.74 11.03 -1.64
CA GLU A 180 0.52 11.24 -3.07
C GLU A 180 -0.26 10.05 -3.62
N LEU A 181 -1.35 10.28 -4.36
CA LEU A 181 -2.20 9.22 -4.89
C LEU A 181 -1.38 8.17 -5.66
N GLY A 182 -1.57 6.89 -5.31
CA GLY A 182 -0.93 5.75 -5.93
C GLY A 182 0.56 5.58 -5.63
N ARG A 183 1.09 6.33 -4.67
CA ARG A 183 2.49 6.28 -4.22
C ARG A 183 2.59 5.87 -2.75
#